data_AF-A0A438KAK4-F1
#
_entry.id   AF-A0A438KAK4-F1
#
_cell.length_a   1.000
_cell.length_b   1.000
_cell.length_c   1.000
_cell.angle_alpha   90.00
_cell.angle_beta   90.00
_cell.angle_gamma   90.00
#
_symmetry.space_group_name_H-M   'P 1'
#
loop_
_entity.id
_entity.type
_entity.pdbx_description
1 polymer ?
#
loop_
_entity_poly.entity_id
_entity_poly.type
_entity_poly.pdbx_seq_one_letter_code
_entity_poly.pdbx_strand_id
1 'polypeptide(L)'
;MGIRLEEWRIRRRDTEEWMRHRQLPLDLQERVRRFVQYKWIATRGVDEEAILRALPLDIRREIQRHLCLALVRRVPFFSQMDDQLLDAICERLVSSLSTQDAYIVREGDPVNEMFFIIRGQLESSTTNGGRSGFFNSITLRPGDFCGEELLTWALMPTSSLNLPSSTRTVRSTTKVEAFALRAEDLKFVANQFKRLHSKKLQHAFRYYSHQWRTWGACFIQVAWRRLKRRKLAKELARQESLYYMQISDQEGYLSEMTDADYQTSSAEISSMENSHGAQQIGATVLASRFAANARKGIQQKAKFKVVTSPATSLKMPKLFKPEEPDFSSDHENS
;
A
#
# COMPACT_ATOMS: atom_id res chain seq x y z
N MET A 1 -20.69 -16.22 49.78
CA MET A 1 -19.54 -16.29 48.86
C MET A 1 -19.54 -17.49 47.88
N GLY A 2 -20.62 -18.29 47.75
CA GLY A 2 -20.56 -19.56 46.99
C GLY A 2 -20.98 -19.54 45.52
N ILE A 3 -21.95 -18.70 45.12
CA ILE A 3 -22.66 -18.83 43.84
C ILE A 3 -21.70 -18.64 42.65
N ARG A 4 -20.90 -17.56 42.63
CA ARG A 4 -19.96 -17.28 41.53
C ARG A 4 -18.83 -18.30 41.42
N LEU A 5 -18.38 -18.87 42.54
CA LEU A 5 -17.34 -19.91 42.52
C LEU A 5 -17.90 -21.21 41.94
N GLU A 6 -19.17 -21.51 42.24
CA GLU A 6 -19.83 -22.68 41.70
C GLU A 6 -20.13 -22.52 40.20
N GLU A 7 -20.59 -21.35 39.77
CA GLU A 7 -20.73 -21.00 38.34
C GLU A 7 -19.41 -21.20 37.58
N TRP A 8 -18.29 -20.74 38.14
CA TRP A 8 -16.97 -20.96 37.55
C TRP A 8 -16.62 -22.45 37.44
N ARG A 9 -16.87 -23.23 38.50
CA ARG A 9 -16.59 -24.67 38.52
C ARG A 9 -17.42 -25.42 37.48
N ILE A 10 -18.71 -25.13 37.40
CA ILE A 10 -19.63 -25.73 36.42
C ILE A 10 -19.14 -25.38 35.01
N ARG A 11 -18.96 -24.10 34.70
CA ARG A 11 -18.49 -23.66 33.38
C ARG A 11 -17.15 -24.29 32.98
N ARG A 12 -16.21 -24.41 33.93
CA ARG A 12 -14.93 -25.07 33.69
C ARG A 12 -15.12 -26.56 33.38
N ARG A 13 -15.96 -27.27 34.15
CA ARG A 13 -16.27 -28.68 33.91
C ARG A 13 -16.88 -28.89 32.52
N ASP A 14 -17.90 -28.12 32.18
CA ASP A 14 -18.59 -28.22 30.89
C ASP A 14 -17.64 -27.96 29.73
N THR A 15 -16.74 -26.97 29.87
CA THR A 15 -15.71 -26.69 28.86
C THR A 15 -14.75 -27.87 28.70
N GLU A 16 -14.27 -28.48 29.80
CA GLU A 16 -13.37 -29.63 29.74
C GLU A 16 -14.03 -30.86 29.14
N GLU A 17 -15.28 -31.15 29.52
CA GLU A 17 -16.06 -32.26 28.96
C GLU A 17 -16.28 -32.07 27.45
N TRP A 18 -16.64 -30.85 27.03
CA TRP A 18 -16.78 -30.50 25.62
C TRP A 18 -15.46 -30.68 24.84
N MET A 19 -14.33 -30.23 25.40
CA MET A 19 -13.01 -30.38 24.75
C MET A 19 -12.60 -31.85 24.62
N ARG A 20 -12.86 -32.67 25.65
CA ARG A 20 -12.59 -34.11 25.65
C ARG A 20 -13.45 -34.83 24.61
N HIS A 21 -14.74 -34.52 24.57
CA HIS A 21 -15.67 -35.11 23.61
C HIS A 21 -15.29 -34.79 22.16
N ARG A 22 -14.74 -33.59 21.91
CA ARG A 22 -14.25 -33.16 20.59
C ARG A 22 -12.81 -33.58 20.28
N GLN A 23 -12.13 -34.27 21.20
CA GLN A 23 -10.76 -34.78 21.04
C GLN A 23 -9.77 -33.68 20.61
N LEU A 24 -9.88 -32.48 21.20
CA LEU A 24 -8.99 -31.38 20.85
C LEU A 24 -7.53 -31.71 21.20
N PRO A 25 -6.53 -31.29 20.38
CA PRO A 25 -5.12 -31.42 20.73
C PRO A 25 -4.79 -30.69 22.04
N LEU A 26 -3.81 -31.21 22.80
CA LEU A 26 -3.42 -30.66 24.12
C LEU A 26 -3.09 -29.17 24.05
N ASP A 27 -2.35 -28.73 23.04
CA ASP A 27 -1.98 -27.32 22.84
C ASP A 27 -3.22 -26.42 22.69
N LEU A 28 -4.24 -26.91 21.97
CA LEU A 28 -5.49 -26.18 21.79
C LEU A 28 -6.31 -26.15 23.08
N GLN A 29 -6.35 -27.27 23.82
CA GLN A 29 -7.00 -27.31 25.12
C GLN A 29 -6.39 -26.30 26.10
N GLU A 30 -5.06 -26.22 26.15
CA GLU A 30 -4.38 -25.24 27.00
C GLU A 30 -4.71 -23.79 26.62
N ARG A 31 -4.75 -23.49 25.31
CA ARG A 31 -5.17 -22.17 24.82
C ARG A 31 -6.60 -21.83 25.22
N VAL A 32 -7.53 -22.78 25.09
CA VAL A 32 -8.92 -22.62 25.51
C VAL A 32 -9.02 -22.40 27.03
N ARG A 33 -8.33 -23.20 27.86
CA ARG A 33 -8.28 -23.01 29.32
C ARG A 33 -7.79 -21.62 29.68
N ARG A 34 -6.70 -21.17 29.06
CA ARG A 34 -6.08 -19.86 29.30
C ARG A 34 -7.04 -18.72 28.94
N PHE A 35 -7.77 -18.86 27.84
CA PHE A 35 -8.79 -17.91 27.42
C PHE A 35 -9.99 -17.87 28.37
N VAL A 36 -10.56 -19.02 28.71
CA VAL A 36 -11.73 -19.11 29.61
C VAL A 36 -11.40 -18.58 31.00
N GLN A 37 -10.22 -18.90 31.52
CA GLN A 37 -9.73 -18.33 32.79
C GLN A 37 -9.54 -16.82 32.69
N TYR A 38 -8.92 -16.32 31.62
CA TYR A 38 -8.75 -14.88 31.44
C TYR A 38 -10.09 -14.15 31.33
N LYS A 39 -11.01 -14.64 30.48
CA LYS A 39 -12.36 -14.08 30.33
C LYS A 39 -13.07 -14.03 31.67
N TRP A 40 -12.99 -15.08 32.48
CA TRP A 40 -13.58 -15.11 33.82
C TRP A 40 -12.98 -14.07 34.75
N ILE A 41 -11.64 -13.93 34.78
CA ILE A 41 -10.97 -12.94 35.64
C ILE A 41 -11.31 -11.51 35.20
N ALA A 42 -11.30 -11.25 33.89
CA ALA A 42 -11.56 -9.92 33.31
C ALA A 42 -13.01 -9.47 33.55
N THR A 43 -13.97 -10.36 33.32
CA THR A 43 -15.41 -10.04 33.42
C THR A 43 -16.00 -10.35 34.80
N ARG A 44 -15.29 -11.10 35.64
CA ARG A 44 -15.80 -11.69 36.90
C ARG A 44 -17.10 -12.50 36.71
N GLY A 45 -17.26 -13.11 35.55
CA GLY A 45 -18.44 -13.88 35.16
C GLY A 45 -19.63 -13.02 34.71
N VAL A 46 -19.46 -11.70 34.62
CA VAL A 46 -20.51 -10.79 34.16
C VAL A 46 -20.58 -10.81 32.63
N ASP A 47 -21.78 -11.04 32.10
CA ASP A 47 -22.05 -10.85 30.68
C ASP A 47 -22.45 -9.40 30.42
N GLU A 48 -21.49 -8.60 29.93
CA GLU A 48 -21.70 -7.18 29.61
C GLU A 48 -22.86 -6.98 28.63
N GLU A 49 -23.01 -7.85 27.63
CA GLU A 49 -24.09 -7.74 26.65
C GLU A 49 -25.45 -7.99 27.31
N ALA A 50 -25.54 -8.96 28.23
CA ALA A 50 -26.79 -9.23 28.94
C ALA A 50 -27.22 -8.06 29.83
N ILE A 51 -26.26 -7.41 30.51
CA ILE A 51 -26.54 -6.19 31.29
C ILE A 51 -27.06 -5.09 30.37
N LEU A 52 -26.37 -4.83 29.26
CA LEU A 52 -26.78 -3.78 28.33
C LEU A 52 -28.16 -4.06 27.72
N ARG A 53 -28.48 -5.33 27.41
CA ARG A 53 -29.79 -5.72 26.87
C ARG A 53 -30.94 -5.60 27.89
N ALA A 54 -30.65 -5.69 29.19
CA ALA A 54 -31.65 -5.49 30.24
C ALA A 54 -32.01 -4.01 30.47
N LEU A 55 -31.18 -3.09 29.97
CA LEU A 55 -31.41 -1.65 30.08
C LEU A 55 -32.30 -1.14 28.93
N PRO A 56 -33.11 -0.09 29.17
CA PRO A 56 -33.75 0.70 28.13
C PRO A 56 -32.77 1.18 27.04
N LEU A 57 -33.28 1.35 25.82
CA LEU A 57 -32.49 1.64 24.62
C LEU A 57 -31.69 2.94 24.73
N ASP A 58 -32.30 3.98 25.27
CA ASP A 58 -31.72 5.30 25.54
C ASP A 58 -30.50 5.20 26.47
N ILE A 59 -30.66 4.54 27.63
CA ILE A 59 -29.57 4.37 28.61
C ILE A 59 -28.44 3.54 28.00
N ARG A 60 -28.78 2.46 27.28
CA ARG A 60 -27.78 1.62 26.60
C ARG A 60 -26.93 2.43 25.62
N ARG A 61 -27.57 3.31 24.83
CA ARG A 61 -26.88 4.18 23.87
C ARG A 61 -25.93 5.16 24.55
N GLU A 62 -26.37 5.78 25.63
CA GLU A 62 -25.53 6.70 26.40
C GLU A 62 -24.29 6.01 26.98
N ILE A 63 -24.46 4.80 27.54
CA ILE A 63 -23.35 3.99 28.06
C ILE A 63 -22.39 3.62 26.93
N GLN A 64 -22.89 3.08 25.82
CA GLN A 64 -22.05 2.71 24.68
C GLN A 64 -21.27 3.92 24.18
N ARG A 65 -21.95 5.05 23.88
CA ARG A 65 -21.30 6.30 23.45
C ARG A 65 -20.21 6.73 24.42
N HIS A 66 -20.46 6.71 25.73
CA HIS A 66 -19.46 7.07 26.73
C HIS A 66 -18.21 6.19 26.67
N LEU A 67 -18.38 4.87 26.46
CA LEU A 67 -17.27 3.91 26.43
C LEU A 67 -16.42 3.98 25.15
N CYS A 68 -17.05 4.20 23.99
CA CYS A 68 -16.36 4.08 22.69
C CYS A 68 -16.07 5.39 21.97
N LEU A 69 -16.81 6.48 22.21
CA LEU A 69 -16.75 7.67 21.35
C LEU A 69 -15.33 8.24 21.23
N ALA A 70 -14.60 8.28 22.35
CA ALA A 70 -13.22 8.76 22.36
C ALA A 70 -12.29 7.90 21.49
N LEU A 71 -12.49 6.58 21.49
CA LEU A 71 -11.70 5.64 20.68
C LEU A 71 -12.06 5.77 19.19
N VAL A 72 -13.35 5.86 18.87
CA VAL A 72 -13.83 6.02 17.49
C VAL A 72 -13.29 7.32 16.89
N ARG A 73 -13.34 8.43 17.63
CA ARG A 73 -12.80 9.73 17.17
C ARG A 73 -11.29 9.77 16.97
N ARG A 74 -10.52 8.82 17.53
CA ARG A 74 -9.08 8.71 17.24
C ARG A 74 -8.80 8.21 15.84
N VAL A 75 -9.76 7.54 15.19
CA VAL A 75 -9.65 7.21 13.76
C VAL A 75 -9.88 8.49 12.97
N PRO A 76 -8.86 9.00 12.25
CA PRO A 76 -8.97 10.30 11.60
C PRO A 76 -10.04 10.38 10.50
N PHE A 77 -10.48 9.22 10.00
CA PHE A 77 -11.62 9.13 9.08
C PHE A 77 -12.95 9.36 9.81
N PHE A 78 -13.15 8.74 10.98
CA PHE A 78 -14.39 8.89 11.75
C PHE A 78 -14.53 10.27 12.39
N SER A 79 -13.43 10.96 12.72
CA SER A 79 -13.49 12.31 13.28
C SER A 79 -14.10 13.36 12.35
N GLN A 80 -14.26 13.05 11.07
CA GLN A 80 -14.92 13.91 10.08
C GLN A 80 -16.41 13.61 9.89
N MET A 81 -16.91 12.57 10.57
CA MET A 81 -18.33 12.22 10.58
C MET A 81 -19.09 13.11 11.55
N ASP A 82 -20.38 13.30 11.27
CA ASP A 82 -21.33 13.89 12.19
C ASP A 82 -21.62 12.96 13.38
N ASP A 83 -22.13 13.54 14.47
CA ASP A 83 -22.34 12.82 15.72
C ASP A 83 -23.36 11.67 15.58
N GLN A 84 -24.34 11.79 14.70
CA GLN A 84 -25.34 10.74 14.45
C GLN A 84 -24.71 9.47 13.89
N LEU A 85 -23.73 9.60 12.99
CA LEU A 85 -23.03 8.45 12.40
C LEU A 85 -21.98 7.88 13.35
N LEU A 86 -21.34 8.75 14.15
CA LEU A 86 -20.51 8.29 15.27
C LEU A 86 -21.32 7.48 16.30
N ASP A 87 -22.54 7.92 16.61
CA ASP A 87 -23.46 7.18 17.48
C ASP A 87 -23.82 5.82 16.87
N ALA A 88 -24.16 5.78 15.58
CA ALA A 88 -24.47 4.55 14.87
C ALA A 88 -23.29 3.55 14.87
N ILE A 89 -22.04 4.03 14.80
CA ILE A 89 -20.84 3.19 14.94
C ILE A 89 -20.73 2.68 16.38
N CYS A 90 -20.87 3.58 17.35
CA CYS A 90 -20.75 3.25 18.77
C CYS A 90 -21.76 2.19 19.24
N GLU A 91 -22.99 2.24 18.72
CA GLU A 91 -24.03 1.24 18.97
C GLU A 91 -23.68 -0.17 18.47
N ARG A 92 -22.80 -0.26 17.46
CA ARG A 92 -22.43 -1.51 16.76
C ARG A 92 -21.10 -2.10 17.23
N LEU A 93 -20.39 -1.44 18.13
CA LEU A 93 -19.15 -1.96 18.68
C LEU A 93 -19.43 -3.08 19.68
N VAL A 94 -18.66 -4.16 19.55
CA VAL A 94 -18.76 -5.33 20.42
C VAL A 94 -17.47 -5.49 21.22
N SER A 95 -17.58 -5.84 22.50
CA SER A 95 -16.43 -6.12 23.36
C SER A 95 -15.68 -7.35 22.87
N SER A 96 -14.35 -7.24 22.74
CA SER A 96 -13.47 -8.30 22.27
C SER A 96 -12.30 -8.49 23.22
N LEU A 97 -12.05 -9.74 23.60
CA LEU A 97 -10.97 -10.15 24.49
C LEU A 97 -10.00 -11.04 23.73
N SER A 98 -8.70 -10.76 23.87
CA SER A 98 -7.64 -11.60 23.31
C SER A 98 -6.65 -11.99 24.41
N THR A 99 -6.31 -13.28 24.48
CA THR A 99 -5.19 -13.73 25.32
C THR A 99 -3.87 -13.32 24.70
N GLN A 100 -2.80 -13.34 25.50
CA GLN A 100 -1.43 -13.19 25.01
C GLN A 100 -1.09 -14.23 23.93
N ASP A 101 -0.29 -13.82 22.95
CA ASP A 101 0.19 -14.58 21.78
C ASP A 101 -0.92 -15.06 20.83
N ALA A 102 -2.13 -14.52 20.95
CA ALA A 102 -3.21 -14.77 20.03
C ALA A 102 -2.99 -13.99 18.72
N TYR A 103 -3.15 -14.67 17.58
CA TYR A 103 -3.21 -14.03 16.29
C TYR A 103 -4.63 -13.51 16.07
N ILE A 104 -4.76 -12.20 15.88
CA ILE A 104 -6.04 -11.55 15.56
C ILE A 104 -6.29 -11.68 14.05
N VAL A 105 -5.28 -11.36 13.25
CA VAL A 105 -5.32 -11.53 11.79
C VAL A 105 -3.90 -11.81 11.30
N ARG A 106 -3.74 -12.62 10.24
CA ARG A 106 -2.46 -12.79 9.57
C ARG A 106 -2.45 -12.02 8.25
N GLU A 107 -1.26 -11.62 7.83
CA GLU A 107 -1.06 -11.02 6.52
C GLU A 107 -1.64 -11.94 5.42
N GLY A 108 -2.52 -11.40 4.58
CA GLY A 108 -3.26 -12.14 3.55
C GLY A 108 -4.67 -12.62 3.94
N ASP A 109 -4.96 -12.79 5.24
CA ASP A 109 -6.27 -13.24 5.71
C ASP A 109 -7.35 -12.18 5.41
N PRO A 110 -8.62 -12.58 5.19
CA PRO A 110 -9.73 -11.62 5.07
C PRO A 110 -9.92 -10.84 6.38
N VAL A 111 -10.01 -9.52 6.27
CA VAL A 111 -10.28 -8.64 7.41
C VAL A 111 -11.79 -8.58 7.63
N ASN A 112 -12.26 -9.19 8.72
CA ASN A 112 -13.69 -9.25 9.06
C ASN A 112 -14.12 -8.14 10.03
N GLU A 113 -13.18 -7.66 10.84
CA GLU A 113 -13.46 -6.73 11.95
C GLU A 113 -12.33 -5.70 12.07
N MET A 114 -12.70 -4.47 12.43
CA MET A 114 -11.78 -3.40 12.81
C MET A 114 -11.72 -3.34 14.34
N PHE A 115 -10.52 -3.37 14.93
CA PHE A 115 -10.34 -3.39 16.38
C PHE A 115 -9.85 -2.04 16.92
N PHE A 116 -10.42 -1.60 18.05
CA PHE A 116 -10.03 -0.42 18.81
C PHE A 116 -9.48 -0.87 20.16
N ILE A 117 -8.20 -0.63 20.41
CA ILE A 117 -7.52 -1.17 21.60
C ILE A 117 -7.88 -0.33 22.82
N ILE A 118 -8.41 -0.95 23.86
CA ILE A 118 -8.74 -0.28 25.13
C ILE A 118 -7.60 -0.52 26.13
N ARG A 119 -7.15 -1.76 26.23
CA ARG A 119 -6.06 -2.17 27.13
C ARG A 119 -5.20 -3.24 26.50
N GLY A 120 -3.95 -3.31 26.96
CA GLY A 120 -2.95 -4.26 26.46
C GLY A 120 -2.21 -3.73 25.23
N GLN A 121 -1.48 -4.62 24.57
CA GLN A 121 -0.61 -4.30 23.43
C GLN A 121 -0.73 -5.37 22.35
N LEU A 122 -0.70 -4.91 21.10
CA LEU A 122 -0.62 -5.76 19.92
C LEU A 122 0.68 -5.44 19.18
N GLU A 123 1.25 -6.46 18.55
CA GLU A 123 2.31 -6.33 17.57
C GLU A 123 1.69 -6.43 16.18
N SER A 124 1.96 -5.46 15.32
CA SER A 124 1.54 -5.45 13.92
C SER A 124 2.77 -5.48 13.02
N SER A 125 2.94 -6.58 12.29
CA SER A 125 4.10 -6.81 11.44
C SER A 125 3.73 -7.10 9.99
N THR A 126 4.60 -6.73 9.05
CA THR A 126 4.44 -7.06 7.63
C THR A 126 5.78 -7.48 7.05
N THR A 127 5.71 -8.47 6.17
CA THR A 127 6.85 -8.93 5.37
C THR A 127 6.87 -8.32 3.97
N ASN A 128 5.81 -7.57 3.63
CA ASN A 128 5.63 -6.97 2.32
C ASN A 128 6.20 -5.54 2.26
N GLY A 129 7.39 -5.41 1.67
CA GLY A 129 8.02 -4.09 1.40
C GLY A 129 8.66 -3.98 0.01
N GLY A 130 8.32 -4.90 -0.90
CA GLY A 130 8.86 -4.90 -2.27
C GLY A 130 10.35 -5.29 -2.37
N ARG A 131 10.93 -5.86 -1.31
CA ARG A 131 12.30 -6.38 -1.25
C ARG A 131 12.30 -7.71 -0.49
N SER A 132 13.13 -8.66 -0.92
CA SER A 132 13.37 -9.90 -0.18
C SER A 132 13.97 -9.57 1.20
N GLY A 133 13.45 -10.20 2.26
CA GLY A 133 13.90 -9.97 3.64
C GLY A 133 13.37 -8.69 4.30
N PHE A 134 12.36 -8.02 3.74
CA PHE A 134 11.71 -6.89 4.41
C PHE A 134 10.88 -7.38 5.61
N PHE A 135 11.09 -6.76 6.77
CA PHE A 135 10.27 -6.97 7.96
C PHE A 135 10.05 -5.62 8.65
N ASN A 136 8.79 -5.22 8.80
CA ASN A 136 8.40 -4.05 9.56
C ASN A 136 7.49 -4.50 10.70
N SER A 137 7.83 -4.16 11.93
CA SER A 137 6.99 -4.42 13.11
C SER A 137 6.77 -3.13 13.89
N ILE A 138 5.52 -2.91 14.33
CA ILE A 138 5.12 -1.80 15.19
C ILE A 138 4.28 -2.32 16.35
N THR A 139 4.32 -1.65 17.49
CA THR A 139 3.47 -1.99 18.64
C THR A 139 2.29 -1.04 18.70
N LEU A 140 1.07 -1.60 18.65
CA LEU A 140 -0.18 -0.88 18.86
C LEU A 140 -0.52 -0.87 20.35
N ARG A 141 -0.87 0.31 20.85
CA ARG A 141 -1.10 0.63 22.27
C ARG A 141 -2.57 1.05 22.50
N PRO A 142 -2.98 1.26 23.76
CA PRO A 142 -4.32 1.78 24.05
C PRO A 142 -4.70 3.04 23.26
N GLY A 143 -5.83 2.91 22.58
CA GLY A 143 -6.47 3.84 21.65
C GLY A 143 -5.86 3.91 20.25
N ASP A 144 -4.93 3.00 19.92
CA ASP A 144 -4.63 2.65 18.53
C ASP A 144 -5.68 1.66 18.01
N PHE A 145 -5.67 1.43 16.69
CA PHE A 145 -6.62 0.54 16.02
C PHE A 145 -5.93 -0.30 14.93
N CYS A 146 -6.60 -1.35 14.46
CA CYS A 146 -6.19 -2.14 13.30
C CYS A 146 -7.40 -2.62 12.49
N GLY A 147 -7.18 -3.10 11.26
CA GLY A 147 -8.26 -3.45 10.31
C GLY A 147 -8.75 -2.27 9.47
N GLU A 148 -7.91 -1.24 9.30
CA GLU A 148 -8.22 -0.03 8.53
C GLU A 148 -8.47 -0.29 7.04
N GLU A 149 -8.09 -1.46 6.53
CA GLU A 149 -8.44 -1.94 5.20
C GLU A 149 -9.95 -1.92 4.96
N LEU A 150 -10.74 -2.19 6.01
CA LEU A 150 -12.19 -2.16 5.97
C LEU A 150 -12.77 -0.78 5.68
N LEU A 151 -12.09 0.30 6.11
CA LEU A 151 -12.52 1.67 5.80
C LEU A 151 -12.56 1.90 4.30
N THR A 152 -11.50 1.48 3.59
CA THR A 152 -11.44 1.63 2.14
C THR A 152 -12.54 0.81 1.46
N TRP A 153 -12.65 -0.46 1.86
CA TRP A 153 -13.59 -1.40 1.28
C TRP A 153 -15.05 -0.96 1.46
N ALA A 154 -15.46 -0.55 2.66
CA ALA A 154 -16.85 -0.18 2.95
C ALA A 154 -17.34 1.01 2.11
N LEU A 155 -16.42 1.90 1.74
CA LEU A 155 -16.73 3.12 1.00
C LEU A 155 -16.73 2.90 -0.52
N MET A 156 -16.19 1.80 -1.04
CA MET A 156 -16.25 1.53 -2.48
C MET A 156 -17.71 1.26 -2.94
N PRO A 157 -18.15 1.84 -4.07
CA PRO A 157 -19.49 1.67 -4.64
C PRO A 157 -19.73 0.21 -5.03
N THR A 158 -18.71 -0.44 -5.58
CA THR A 158 -18.69 -1.84 -6.01
C THR A 158 -18.14 -2.77 -4.94
N SER A 159 -18.20 -2.39 -3.66
CA SER A 159 -17.67 -3.21 -2.56
C SER A 159 -18.22 -4.64 -2.64
N SER A 160 -17.39 -5.55 -3.16
CA SER A 160 -17.74 -6.94 -3.39
C SER A 160 -18.09 -7.61 -2.06
N LEU A 161 -18.83 -8.72 -2.13
CA LEU A 161 -19.00 -9.59 -0.96
C LEU A 161 -17.66 -10.07 -0.38
N ASN A 162 -16.60 -10.08 -1.22
CA ASN A 162 -15.25 -10.42 -0.77
C ASN A 162 -14.67 -9.29 0.10
N LEU A 163 -14.20 -9.69 1.27
CA LEU A 163 -13.52 -8.83 2.24
C LEU A 163 -12.09 -8.52 1.79
N PRO A 164 -11.54 -7.36 2.18
CA PRO A 164 -10.17 -7.02 1.85
C PRO A 164 -9.19 -7.95 2.59
N SER A 165 -8.10 -8.33 1.92
CA SER A 165 -6.99 -9.05 2.56
C SER A 165 -6.19 -8.13 3.48
N SER A 166 -5.78 -8.64 4.63
CA SER A 166 -4.97 -7.92 5.59
C SER A 166 -3.57 -7.66 5.05
N THR A 167 -3.08 -6.44 5.25
CA THR A 167 -1.72 -6.04 4.85
C THR A 167 -0.67 -6.38 5.90
N ARG A 168 -1.08 -6.76 7.12
CA ARG A 168 -0.20 -6.99 8.26
C ARG A 168 -0.68 -8.16 9.11
N THR A 169 0.25 -8.89 9.69
CA THR A 169 -0.06 -9.82 10.77
C THR A 169 -0.18 -9.06 12.08
N VAL A 170 -1.30 -9.23 12.78
CA VAL A 170 -1.55 -8.63 14.10
C VAL A 170 -1.64 -9.73 15.15
N ARG A 171 -0.75 -9.67 16.15
CA ARG A 171 -0.64 -10.65 17.23
C ARG A 171 -0.64 -9.93 18.57
N SER A 172 -1.33 -10.47 19.57
CA SER A 172 -1.31 -9.90 20.91
C SER A 172 -0.02 -10.21 21.65
N THR A 173 0.65 -9.18 22.14
CA THR A 173 1.83 -9.32 23.02
C THR A 173 1.45 -9.44 24.48
N THR A 174 0.30 -8.89 24.86
CA THR A 174 -0.28 -9.04 26.21
C THR A 174 -1.74 -9.46 26.13
N LYS A 175 -2.40 -9.60 27.28
CA LYS A 175 -3.86 -9.73 27.33
C LYS A 175 -4.48 -8.42 26.87
N VAL A 176 -5.37 -8.48 25.88
CA VAL A 176 -5.94 -7.29 25.22
C VAL A 176 -7.45 -7.25 25.42
N GLU A 177 -7.92 -6.06 25.77
CA GLU A 177 -9.33 -5.67 25.76
C GLU A 177 -9.50 -4.65 24.63
N ALA A 178 -10.43 -4.91 23.73
CA ALA A 178 -10.68 -4.09 22.55
C ALA A 178 -12.18 -4.00 22.25
N PHE A 179 -12.59 -3.00 21.49
CA PHE A 179 -13.86 -3.05 20.77
C PHE A 179 -13.63 -3.52 19.34
N ALA A 180 -14.55 -4.31 18.80
CA ALA A 180 -14.57 -4.76 17.42
C ALA A 180 -15.76 -4.15 16.68
N LEU A 181 -15.51 -3.60 15.49
CA LEU A 181 -16.54 -3.17 14.53
C LEU A 181 -16.53 -4.13 13.35
N ARG A 182 -17.63 -4.84 13.12
CA ARG A 182 -17.73 -5.80 12.02
C ARG A 182 -17.77 -5.11 10.67
N ALA A 183 -17.26 -5.79 9.64
CA ALA A 183 -17.28 -5.32 8.27
C ALA A 183 -18.70 -4.96 7.79
N GLU A 184 -19.68 -5.83 8.10
CA GLU A 184 -21.09 -5.62 7.74
C GLU A 184 -21.68 -4.36 8.37
N ASP A 185 -21.38 -4.14 9.65
CA ASP A 185 -21.82 -2.98 10.42
C ASP A 185 -21.17 -1.69 9.91
N LEU A 186 -19.86 -1.73 9.63
CA LEU A 186 -19.17 -0.60 9.01
C LEU A 186 -19.74 -0.30 7.62
N LYS A 187 -20.03 -1.32 6.81
CA LYS A 187 -20.63 -1.17 5.48
C LYS A 187 -22.02 -0.57 5.56
N PHE A 188 -22.82 -0.98 6.54
CA PHE A 188 -24.13 -0.40 6.80
C PHE A 188 -24.04 1.11 7.08
N VAL A 189 -23.16 1.52 8.01
CA VAL A 189 -22.95 2.94 8.33
C VAL A 189 -22.39 3.69 7.12
N ALA A 190 -21.39 3.12 6.44
CA ALA A 190 -20.79 3.73 5.25
C ALA A 190 -21.80 3.95 4.12
N ASN A 191 -22.77 3.06 3.95
CA ASN A 191 -23.82 3.24 2.94
C ASN A 191 -24.79 4.38 3.29
N GLN A 192 -25.12 4.57 4.57
CA GLN A 192 -25.87 5.77 5.00
C GLN A 192 -25.03 7.05 4.77
N PHE A 193 -23.72 6.93 4.98
CA PHE A 193 -22.75 8.01 4.83
C PHE A 193 -22.50 8.43 3.36
N LYS A 194 -22.59 7.50 2.39
CA LYS A 194 -22.45 7.81 0.95
C LYS A 194 -23.51 8.78 0.44
N ARG A 195 -24.70 8.75 1.02
CA ARG A 195 -25.81 9.66 0.69
C ARG A 195 -25.52 11.10 1.13
N LEU A 196 -24.56 11.30 2.03
CA LEU A 196 -24.16 12.61 2.55
C LEU A 196 -22.95 13.11 1.74
N HIS A 197 -23.24 13.78 0.62
CA HIS A 197 -22.29 14.27 -0.39
C HIS A 197 -21.30 15.36 0.11
N SER A 198 -20.42 15.08 1.07
CA SER A 198 -19.40 16.05 1.48
C SER A 198 -18.09 15.84 0.74
N LYS A 199 -17.63 16.85 -0.01
CA LYS A 199 -16.29 16.89 -0.63
C LYS A 199 -15.17 16.63 0.38
N LYS A 200 -15.34 17.07 1.63
CA LYS A 200 -14.37 16.82 2.72
C LYS A 200 -14.15 15.32 2.95
N LEU A 201 -15.21 14.53 2.89
CA LEU A 201 -15.18 13.08 3.10
C LEU A 201 -14.52 12.34 1.94
N GLN A 202 -14.74 12.81 0.71
CA GLN A 202 -14.04 12.27 -0.47
C GLN A 202 -12.53 12.48 -0.35
N HIS A 203 -12.11 13.66 0.12
CA HIS A 203 -10.70 13.94 0.39
C HIS A 203 -10.15 13.07 1.53
N ALA A 204 -10.89 12.94 2.64
CA ALA A 204 -10.52 12.08 3.75
C ALA A 204 -10.33 10.63 3.30
N PHE A 205 -11.30 10.11 2.54
CA PHE A 205 -11.24 8.77 1.97
C PHE A 205 -9.98 8.58 1.12
N ARG A 206 -9.73 9.48 0.15
CA ARG A 206 -8.53 9.41 -0.71
C ARG A 206 -7.24 9.48 0.09
N TYR A 207 -7.24 10.28 1.16
CA TYR A 207 -6.07 10.46 2.01
C TYR A 207 -5.80 9.24 2.89
N TYR A 208 -6.82 8.64 3.51
CA TYR A 208 -6.66 7.50 4.42
C TYR A 208 -6.61 6.15 3.70
N SER A 209 -7.19 6.04 2.51
CA SER A 209 -7.18 4.81 1.73
C SER A 209 -5.76 4.37 1.37
N HIS A 210 -5.40 3.14 1.75
CA HIS A 210 -4.10 2.57 1.43
C HIS A 210 -3.88 2.52 -0.10
N GLN A 211 -4.89 2.08 -0.86
CA GLN A 211 -4.80 1.98 -2.32
C GLN A 211 -4.53 3.33 -2.99
N TRP A 212 -5.22 4.40 -2.56
CA TRP A 212 -4.99 5.75 -3.07
C TRP A 212 -3.65 6.33 -2.66
N ARG A 213 -3.20 6.09 -1.42
CA ARG A 213 -1.85 6.47 -0.96
C ARG A 213 -0.76 5.78 -1.76
N THR A 214 -0.86 4.46 -1.97
CA THR A 214 0.11 3.69 -2.77
C THR A 214 0.10 4.14 -4.23
N TRP A 215 -1.08 4.31 -4.83
CA TRP A 215 -1.20 4.81 -6.20
C TRP A 215 -0.58 6.21 -6.34
N GLY A 216 -0.89 7.14 -5.42
CA GLY A 216 -0.33 8.49 -5.40
C GLY A 216 1.19 8.48 -5.25
N ALA A 217 1.73 7.66 -4.35
CA ALA A 217 3.18 7.49 -4.17
C ALA A 217 3.84 6.95 -5.44
N CYS A 218 3.28 5.89 -6.04
CA CYS A 218 3.79 5.34 -7.30
C CYS A 218 3.74 6.36 -8.44
N PHE A 219 2.65 7.13 -8.54
CA PHE A 219 2.51 8.18 -9.55
C PHE A 219 3.60 9.24 -9.42
N ILE A 220 3.82 9.75 -8.20
CA ILE A 220 4.89 10.71 -7.89
C ILE A 220 6.26 10.12 -8.22
N GLN A 221 6.53 8.88 -7.81
CA GLN A 221 7.80 8.19 -8.09
C GLN A 221 8.05 8.05 -9.60
N VAL A 222 7.03 7.70 -10.39
CA VAL A 222 7.13 7.58 -11.85
C VAL A 222 7.40 8.95 -12.48
N ALA A 223 6.68 9.98 -12.07
CA ALA A 223 6.89 11.35 -12.55
C ALA A 223 8.32 11.84 -12.24
N TRP A 224 8.80 11.60 -11.02
CA TRP A 224 10.17 11.94 -10.62
C TRP A 224 11.23 11.17 -11.41
N ARG A 225 11.06 9.85 -11.60
CA ARG A 225 11.97 9.05 -12.43
C ARG A 225 12.01 9.53 -13.88
N ARG A 226 10.88 10.00 -14.43
CA ARG A 226 10.82 10.60 -15.78
C ARG A 226 11.55 11.94 -15.83
N LEU A 227 11.36 12.79 -14.82
CA LEU A 227 12.08 14.06 -14.70
C LEU A 227 13.59 13.85 -14.59
N LYS A 228 14.03 12.93 -13.73
CA LYS A 228 15.46 12.60 -13.54
C LYS A 228 16.10 12.09 -14.83
N ARG A 229 15.41 11.19 -15.56
CA ARG A 229 15.86 10.73 -16.88
C ARG A 229 15.99 11.88 -17.90
N ARG A 230 15.02 12.81 -17.93
CA ARG A 230 15.08 13.99 -18.80
C ARG A 230 16.25 14.92 -18.45
N LYS A 231 16.52 15.16 -17.17
CA LYS A 231 17.67 15.97 -16.74
C LYS A 231 19.00 15.32 -17.16
N LEU A 232 19.16 14.02 -16.92
CA LEU A 232 20.37 13.29 -17.28
C LEU A 232 20.59 13.30 -18.80
N ALA A 233 19.54 13.05 -19.59
CA ALA A 233 19.63 13.11 -21.05
C ALA A 233 20.01 14.50 -21.59
N LYS A 234 19.53 15.58 -20.96
CA LYS A 234 19.91 16.95 -21.33
C LYS A 234 21.37 17.25 -20.98
N GLU A 235 21.84 16.81 -19.81
CA GLU A 235 23.24 17.01 -19.42
C GLU A 235 24.18 16.23 -20.33
N LEU A 236 23.84 14.98 -20.65
CA LEU A 236 24.59 14.15 -21.59
C LEU A 236 24.64 14.80 -22.98
N ALA A 237 23.51 15.27 -23.51
CA ALA A 237 23.48 15.99 -24.78
C ALA A 237 24.31 17.29 -24.77
N ARG A 238 24.36 18.00 -23.63
CA ARG A 238 25.20 19.19 -23.46
C ARG A 238 26.69 18.84 -23.45
N GLN A 239 27.07 17.78 -22.74
CA GLN A 239 28.45 17.28 -22.70
C GLN A 239 28.90 16.78 -24.07
N GLU A 240 28.06 16.01 -24.78
CA GLU A 240 28.31 15.57 -26.15
C GLU A 240 28.48 16.78 -27.08
N SER A 241 27.61 17.79 -27.00
CA SER A 241 27.72 19.01 -27.81
C SER A 241 29.02 19.78 -27.55
N LEU A 242 29.46 19.90 -26.30
CA LEU A 242 30.74 20.55 -25.96
C LEU A 242 31.93 19.74 -26.49
N TYR A 243 31.88 18.41 -26.35
CA TYR A 243 32.92 17.52 -26.85
C TYR A 243 33.07 17.62 -28.38
N TYR A 244 31.95 17.61 -29.12
CA TYR A 244 31.99 17.78 -30.58
C TYR A 244 32.48 19.17 -30.99
N MET A 245 32.11 20.24 -30.28
CA MET A 245 32.60 21.60 -30.54
C MET A 245 34.11 21.72 -30.33
N GLN A 246 34.63 21.10 -29.27
CA GLN A 246 36.07 21.08 -28.97
C GLN A 246 36.89 20.29 -30.00
N ILE A 247 36.33 19.20 -30.57
CA ILE A 247 36.96 18.46 -31.67
C ILE A 247 37.02 19.30 -32.94
N SER A 248 35.93 19.99 -33.29
CA SER A 248 35.91 20.85 -34.48
C SER A 248 36.88 22.03 -34.39
N ASP A 249 37.07 22.62 -33.21
CA ASP A 249 38.07 23.67 -33.01
C ASP A 249 39.50 23.11 -33.20
N GLN A 250 39.76 21.88 -32.74
CA GLN A 250 41.08 21.25 -32.85
C GLN A 250 41.41 20.80 -34.28
N GLU A 251 40.41 20.44 -35.10
CA GLU A 251 40.58 20.20 -36.54
C GLU A 251 40.77 21.52 -37.33
N GLY A 252 40.15 22.62 -36.89
CA GLY A 252 40.36 23.96 -37.47
C GLY A 252 41.81 24.46 -37.30
N TYR A 253 42.41 24.24 -36.13
CA TYR A 253 43.81 24.59 -35.86
C TYR A 253 44.84 23.75 -36.64
N LEU A 254 44.48 22.51 -37.06
CA LEU A 254 45.37 21.70 -37.91
C LEU A 254 45.35 22.14 -39.38
N SER A 255 44.26 22.79 -39.82
CA SER A 255 44.11 23.33 -41.18
C SER A 255 44.76 24.70 -41.37
N GLU A 256 45.00 25.46 -40.30
CA GLU A 256 45.59 26.80 -40.36
C GLU A 256 47.13 26.80 -40.48
N MET A 257 47.80 25.64 -40.46
CA MET A 257 49.26 25.54 -40.62
C MET A 257 49.72 25.16 -42.04
N THR A 258 48.81 24.98 -43.01
CA THR A 258 49.18 24.55 -44.38
C THR A 258 49.12 25.64 -45.45
N ASP A 259 48.70 26.87 -45.13
CA ASP A 259 48.59 27.95 -46.11
C ASP A 259 49.51 29.14 -45.78
N ALA A 260 50.82 28.97 -45.98
CA ALA A 260 51.75 30.10 -46.08
C ALA A 260 52.85 29.82 -47.12
N ASP A 261 52.77 30.60 -48.20
CA ASP A 261 53.74 30.87 -49.28
C ASP A 261 54.14 29.76 -50.28
N TYR A 262 53.74 29.94 -51.55
CA TYR A 262 54.59 30.47 -52.64
C TYR A 262 53.86 30.34 -53.99
N GLN A 263 53.64 31.46 -54.70
CA GLN A 263 53.44 31.46 -56.15
C GLN A 263 54.64 32.13 -56.81
N THR A 264 55.37 31.41 -57.67
CA THR A 264 55.88 31.88 -58.98
C THR A 264 56.32 30.68 -59.81
N SER A 265 55.95 30.72 -61.09
CA SER A 265 55.97 29.69 -62.13
C SER A 265 57.35 29.24 -62.65
N SER A 266 57.46 27.98 -63.08
CA SER A 266 57.66 27.54 -64.49
C SER A 266 58.58 26.30 -64.70
N ALA A 267 58.18 25.48 -65.69
CA ALA A 267 58.93 24.49 -66.48
C ALA A 267 59.19 23.04 -65.98
N GLU A 268 58.52 22.12 -66.69
CA GLU A 268 58.95 20.82 -67.29
C GLU A 268 59.65 19.67 -66.50
N ILE A 269 58.97 18.50 -66.59
CA ILE A 269 59.46 17.11 -66.82
C ILE A 269 60.46 16.47 -65.81
N SER A 270 59.97 15.53 -64.99
CA SER A 270 60.30 14.08 -65.03
C SER A 270 59.97 13.35 -63.72
N SER A 271 59.78 12.04 -63.86
CA SER A 271 59.40 11.00 -62.90
C SER A 271 60.27 10.85 -61.65
N MET A 272 59.66 10.55 -60.49
CA MET A 272 59.72 9.25 -59.78
C MET A 272 59.05 9.36 -58.39
N GLU A 273 58.65 8.18 -57.89
CA GLU A 273 57.99 7.83 -56.64
C GLU A 273 58.49 8.55 -55.37
N ASN A 274 57.61 8.90 -54.42
CA ASN A 274 57.38 8.09 -53.21
C ASN A 274 56.32 8.68 -52.25
N SER A 275 55.73 7.77 -51.49
CA SER A 275 54.74 7.80 -50.40
C SER A 275 54.76 8.95 -49.37
N HIS A 276 53.56 9.46 -49.03
CA HIS A 276 52.88 9.31 -47.72
C HIS A 276 51.75 10.34 -47.55
N GLY A 277 50.50 9.90 -47.69
CA GLY A 277 49.32 10.77 -47.53
C GLY A 277 48.01 9.98 -47.48
N ALA A 278 47.91 9.01 -46.58
CA ALA A 278 46.70 8.22 -46.43
C ALA A 278 46.49 7.86 -44.95
N GLN A 279 45.71 8.65 -44.20
CA GLN A 279 45.12 8.15 -42.95
C GLN A 279 43.93 8.91 -42.31
N GLN A 280 43.31 9.92 -42.94
CA GLN A 280 42.21 10.67 -42.27
C GLN A 280 40.84 10.66 -42.96
N ILE A 281 40.63 9.87 -44.02
CA ILE A 281 39.32 9.79 -44.71
C ILE A 281 38.42 8.67 -44.13
N GLY A 282 38.96 7.78 -43.28
CA GLY A 282 38.26 6.59 -42.80
C GLY A 282 37.21 6.82 -41.68
N ALA A 283 37.44 7.78 -40.78
CA ALA A 283 36.65 7.91 -39.55
C ALA A 283 35.29 8.62 -39.76
N THR A 284 35.26 9.66 -40.61
CA THR A 284 34.06 10.44 -40.96
C THR A 284 33.07 9.65 -41.83
N VAL A 285 33.56 8.71 -42.65
CA VAL A 285 32.72 7.82 -43.47
C VAL A 285 32.06 6.70 -42.64
N LEU A 286 32.69 6.25 -41.55
CA LEU A 286 32.12 5.21 -40.68
C LEU A 286 31.01 5.73 -39.75
N ALA A 287 31.12 6.95 -39.22
CA ALA A 287 30.09 7.56 -38.37
C ALA A 287 28.79 7.87 -39.12
N SER A 288 28.88 8.34 -40.38
CA SER A 288 27.72 8.63 -41.23
C SER A 288 26.97 7.36 -41.66
N ARG A 289 27.69 6.25 -41.94
CA ARG A 289 27.07 4.95 -42.25
C ARG A 289 26.44 4.28 -41.02
N PHE A 290 27.01 4.46 -39.82
CA PHE A 290 26.42 3.93 -38.58
C PHE A 290 25.11 4.64 -38.22
N ALA A 291 25.05 5.98 -38.35
CA ALA A 291 23.83 6.76 -38.11
C ALA A 291 22.70 6.47 -39.11
N ALA A 292 23.03 6.21 -40.39
CA ALA A 292 22.06 5.83 -41.41
C ALA A 292 21.48 4.42 -41.18
N ASN A 293 22.30 3.47 -40.72
CA ASN A 293 21.85 2.11 -40.40
C ASN A 293 21.03 2.02 -39.10
N ALA A 294 21.32 2.85 -38.09
CA ALA A 294 20.51 2.96 -36.88
C ALA A 294 19.08 3.48 -37.16
N ARG A 295 18.91 4.37 -38.15
CA ARG A 295 17.59 4.87 -38.57
C ARG A 295 16.77 3.84 -39.35
N LYS A 296 17.39 2.98 -40.16
CA LYS A 296 16.68 1.90 -40.89
C LYS A 296 16.24 0.75 -39.97
N GLY A 297 16.98 0.44 -38.91
CA GLY A 297 16.60 -0.59 -37.92
C GLY A 297 15.39 -0.22 -37.04
N ILE A 298 15.06 1.08 -36.95
CA ILE A 298 13.91 1.58 -36.17
C ILE A 298 12.61 1.56 -36.99
N GLN A 299 12.68 1.70 -38.32
CA GLN A 299 11.49 1.71 -39.19
C GLN A 299 10.97 0.32 -39.57
N GLN A 300 11.80 -0.73 -39.55
CA GLN A 300 11.35 -2.10 -39.85
C GLN A 300 10.69 -2.85 -38.67
N LYS A 301 10.81 -2.34 -37.43
CA LYS A 301 10.15 -2.95 -36.24
C LYS A 301 8.67 -2.58 -36.07
N ALA A 302 8.09 -1.80 -36.98
CA ALA A 302 6.66 -1.44 -36.96
C ALA A 302 5.73 -2.48 -37.61
N LYS A 303 6.25 -3.57 -38.19
CA LYS A 303 5.43 -4.63 -38.82
C LYS A 303 6.01 -6.03 -38.58
N PHE A 304 6.02 -6.53 -37.35
CA PHE A 304 5.92 -7.99 -37.09
C PHE A 304 5.63 -8.25 -35.61
N LYS A 305 4.60 -9.06 -35.35
CA LYS A 305 4.13 -9.44 -34.03
C LYS A 305 4.69 -10.83 -33.69
N VAL A 306 5.23 -10.95 -32.48
CA VAL A 306 5.44 -12.16 -31.64
C VAL A 306 6.66 -13.07 -31.88
N VAL A 307 7.48 -13.18 -30.81
CA VAL A 307 8.07 -14.38 -30.14
C VAL A 307 9.59 -14.24 -29.84
N THR A 308 9.92 -14.47 -28.54
CA THR A 308 11.22 -14.77 -27.87
C THR A 308 12.32 -13.70 -27.64
N SER A 309 12.39 -13.26 -26.35
CA SER A 309 13.52 -12.98 -25.41
C SER A 309 14.99 -12.82 -25.89
N PRO A 310 15.89 -12.07 -25.18
CA PRO A 310 16.01 -12.01 -23.70
C PRO A 310 16.30 -10.64 -23.01
N ALA A 311 16.03 -10.64 -21.70
CA ALA A 311 16.54 -9.84 -20.57
C ALA A 311 16.65 -8.30 -20.63
N THR A 312 16.16 -7.66 -19.55
CA THR A 312 16.34 -6.24 -19.12
C THR A 312 15.37 -5.16 -19.62
N SER A 313 14.12 -5.51 -19.89
CA SER A 313 13.04 -4.51 -19.82
C SER A 313 12.04 -4.91 -18.75
N LEU A 314 12.15 -4.28 -17.58
CA LEU A 314 11.13 -4.34 -16.53
C LEU A 314 9.82 -3.76 -17.09
N LYS A 315 8.99 -4.62 -17.69
CA LYS A 315 7.59 -4.30 -18.00
C LYS A 315 6.91 -3.94 -16.67
N MET A 316 6.39 -2.73 -16.60
CA MET A 316 5.74 -2.20 -15.39
C MET A 316 4.47 -2.99 -15.07
N PRO A 317 4.13 -3.17 -13.77
CA PRO A 317 2.77 -3.48 -13.38
C PRO A 317 1.86 -2.37 -13.90
N LYS A 318 0.79 -2.72 -14.61
CA LYS A 318 -0.28 -1.77 -14.94
C LYS A 318 -0.97 -1.39 -13.63
N LEU A 319 -0.55 -0.28 -13.02
CA LEU A 319 -1.25 0.31 -11.88
C LEU A 319 -2.53 0.96 -12.41
N PHE A 320 -3.64 0.24 -12.33
CA PHE A 320 -4.96 0.80 -12.59
C PHE A 320 -5.23 1.92 -11.58
N LYS A 321 -5.75 3.06 -12.05
CA LYS A 321 -6.25 4.12 -11.17
C LYS A 321 -7.32 3.47 -10.27
N PRO A 322 -7.22 3.56 -8.93
CA PRO A 322 -8.29 3.07 -8.07
C PRO A 322 -9.60 3.74 -8.45
N GLU A 323 -10.69 2.97 -8.45
CA GLU A 323 -12.02 3.51 -8.73
C GLU A 323 -12.36 4.56 -7.67
N GLU A 324 -12.85 5.71 -8.13
CA GLU A 324 -13.37 6.72 -7.22
C GLU A 324 -14.68 6.21 -6.66
N PRO A 325 -14.95 6.41 -5.36
CA PRO A 325 -16.23 6.00 -4.85
C PRO A 325 -17.32 6.80 -5.53
N ASP A 326 -18.33 6.09 -6.02
CA ASP A 326 -19.50 6.72 -6.58
C ASP A 326 -20.33 7.25 -5.40
N PHE A 327 -20.31 8.58 -5.27
CA PHE A 327 -21.12 9.27 -4.29
C PHE A 327 -22.40 9.80 -4.92
N SER A 328 -22.61 9.67 -6.24
CA SER A 328 -23.91 9.88 -6.86
C SER A 328 -24.69 8.58 -6.79
N SER A 329 -25.71 8.49 -5.94
CA SER A 329 -26.72 7.44 -6.08
C SER A 329 -28.01 8.05 -6.64
N ASP A 330 -28.31 7.66 -7.87
CA ASP A 330 -29.62 7.27 -8.38
C ASP A 330 -30.84 7.97 -7.79
N HIS A 331 -31.36 8.90 -8.59
CA HIS A 331 -32.72 9.43 -8.49
C HIS A 331 -33.76 8.41 -9.01
N GLU A 332 -33.75 7.14 -8.61
CA GLU A 332 -34.82 6.22 -9.03
C GLU A 332 -35.25 5.29 -7.89
N ASN A 333 -36.18 5.80 -7.08
CA ASN A 333 -37.50 5.20 -6.83
C ASN A 333 -38.18 5.97 -5.70
N SER A 334 -39.02 6.94 -6.10
CA SER A 334 -40.14 7.45 -5.30
C SER A 334 -41.42 6.72 -5.68
#